data_AF-A0A2G2XY17-F1
#
_entry.id   AF-A0A2G2XY17-F1
#
_cell.length_a   1.000
_cell.length_b   1.000
_cell.length_c   1.000
_cell.angle_alpha   90.00
_cell.angle_beta   90.00
_cell.angle_gamma   90.00
#
_symmetry.space_group_name_H-M   'P 1'
#
loop_
_entity.id
_entity.type
_entity.pdbx_description
1 polymer ?
#
loop_
_entity_poly.entity_id
_entity_poly.type
_entity_poly.pdbx_seq_one_letter_code
_entity_poly.pdbx_strand_id
1 'polypeptide(L)'
;MTTDSHVNDSGTSVAAINITTTSRTRAPQAMAPAEKPKKFTGVDFKRWQQKMFFDLTTLCLQRFTSEEAPEVPEGTSVQEKFVVMEAWKYSDFLCKNYILNGLQDDLYNVYSGMKTSKELWNA
;
A
#
# COMPACT_ATOMS: atom_id res chain seq x y z
N MET A 1 55.79 26.67 -48.84
CA MET A 1 54.32 26.57 -48.86
C MET A 1 53.84 26.49 -47.43
N THR A 2 53.26 27.61 -46.99
CA THR A 2 52.17 27.83 -46.02
C THR A 2 51.73 26.66 -45.12
N THR A 3 51.70 26.89 -43.80
CA THR A 3 50.44 27.09 -43.05
C THR A 3 50.71 27.51 -41.61
N ASP A 4 50.19 28.70 -41.26
CA ASP A 4 49.92 29.20 -39.92
C ASP A 4 48.91 28.29 -39.18
N SER A 5 49.03 28.22 -37.85
CA SER A 5 47.87 28.46 -36.98
C SER A 5 48.26 28.63 -35.51
N HIS A 6 48.02 29.85 -35.07
CA HIS A 6 47.88 30.37 -33.72
C HIS A 6 46.91 29.54 -32.85
N VAL A 7 47.29 29.25 -31.61
CA VAL A 7 46.37 28.77 -30.56
C VAL A 7 46.62 29.58 -29.28
N ASN A 8 45.53 30.08 -28.70
CA ASN A 8 45.50 31.10 -27.67
C ASN A 8 45.19 30.40 -26.35
N ASP A 9 46.05 30.58 -25.36
CA ASP A 9 45.87 30.05 -24.01
C ASP A 9 44.83 30.90 -23.25
N SER A 10 43.63 30.34 -23.10
CA SER A 10 42.59 30.88 -22.22
C SER A 10 42.50 29.99 -20.99
N GLY A 11 43.26 30.36 -19.96
CA GLY A 11 43.19 29.79 -18.63
C GLY A 11 41.77 29.93 -18.06
N THR A 12 41.04 28.81 -18.04
CA THR A 12 39.71 28.72 -17.44
C THR A 12 39.86 28.65 -15.93
N SER A 13 39.51 29.74 -15.25
CA SER A 13 39.41 29.81 -13.80
C SER A 13 38.21 28.97 -13.33
N VAL A 14 38.50 27.88 -12.61
CA VAL A 14 37.47 27.02 -12.00
C VAL A 14 37.03 27.68 -10.69
N ALA A 15 35.82 28.25 -10.69
CA ALA A 15 35.22 28.79 -9.48
C ALA A 15 34.83 27.64 -8.52
N ALA A 16 35.40 27.64 -7.31
CA ALA A 16 35.07 26.69 -6.27
C ALA A 16 33.67 26.97 -5.71
N ILE A 17 32.78 26.00 -5.84
CA ILE A 17 31.42 26.02 -5.25
C ILE A 17 31.48 25.45 -3.82
N ASN A 18 31.28 26.33 -2.83
CA ASN A 18 31.29 25.95 -1.41
C ASN A 18 29.86 25.52 -1.03
N ILE A 19 29.57 24.22 -1.08
CA ILE A 19 28.26 23.70 -0.70
C ILE A 19 28.22 23.50 0.81
N THR A 20 27.67 24.47 1.55
CA THR A 20 27.43 24.33 2.99
C THR A 20 26.22 23.42 3.21
N THR A 21 26.46 22.15 3.49
CA THR A 21 25.42 21.19 3.87
C THR A 21 24.93 21.48 5.29
N THR A 22 23.81 22.17 5.41
CA THR A 22 23.11 22.32 6.70
C THR A 22 22.19 21.12 6.91
N SER A 23 22.61 20.17 7.74
CA SER A 23 21.77 19.04 8.17
C SER A 23 20.67 19.53 9.10
N ARG A 24 19.48 19.78 8.58
CA ARG A 24 18.30 20.11 9.41
C ARG A 24 17.69 18.83 9.96
N THR A 25 17.97 18.51 11.22
CA THR A 25 17.28 17.45 11.96
C THR A 25 15.83 17.87 12.20
N ARG A 26 14.88 17.26 11.47
CA ARG A 26 13.44 17.45 11.68
C ARG A 26 13.01 16.52 12.81
N ALA A 27 12.54 17.09 13.92
CA ALA A 27 11.90 16.33 14.98
C ALA A 27 10.69 15.55 14.42
N PRO A 28 10.39 14.34 14.92
CA PRO A 28 9.18 13.62 14.53
C PRO A 28 7.98 14.52 14.83
N GLN A 29 7.23 14.89 13.78
CA GLN A 29 5.98 15.59 13.99
C GLN A 29 5.03 14.59 14.67
N ALA A 30 4.44 14.99 15.79
CA ALA A 30 3.38 14.23 16.42
C ALA A 30 2.24 14.08 15.41
N MET A 31 2.04 12.85 14.94
CA MET A 31 0.93 12.53 14.05
C MET A 31 -0.37 12.75 14.82
N ALA A 32 -1.31 13.51 14.26
CA ALA A 32 -2.65 13.62 14.81
C ALA A 32 -3.25 12.21 14.97
N PRO A 33 -4.12 11.98 15.97
CA PRO A 33 -4.81 10.71 16.11
C PRO A 33 -5.47 10.34 14.79
N ALA A 34 -5.19 9.14 14.27
CA ALA A 34 -5.82 8.66 13.05
C ALA A 34 -7.34 8.66 13.26
N GLU A 35 -8.03 9.57 12.57
CA GLU A 35 -9.49 9.63 12.61
C GLU A 35 -10.00 8.31 12.04
N LYS A 36 -10.81 7.58 12.82
CA LYS A 36 -11.41 6.34 12.32
C LYS A 36 -12.30 6.69 11.12
N PRO A 37 -12.17 6.00 9.98
CA PRO A 37 -13.01 6.27 8.82
C PRO A 37 -14.49 6.10 9.20
N LYS A 38 -15.33 7.01 8.71
CA LYS A 38 -16.78 6.99 8.97
C LYS A 38 -17.38 5.68 8.48
N LYS A 39 -18.13 4.99 9.36
CA LYS A 39 -18.86 3.76 9.03
C LYS A 39 -19.86 4.01 7.89
N PHE A 40 -20.01 3.03 7.03
CA PHE A 40 -21.01 2.98 5.96
C PHE A 40 -22.39 2.71 6.53
N THR A 41 -23.34 3.60 6.25
CA THR A 41 -24.71 3.51 6.74
C THR A 41 -25.72 3.15 5.64
N GLY A 42 -25.25 2.60 4.51
CA GLY A 42 -26.11 2.25 3.37
C GLY A 42 -26.27 3.34 2.30
N VAL A 43 -25.80 4.57 2.55
CA VAL A 43 -25.85 5.69 1.58
C VAL A 43 -24.49 5.95 0.95
N ASP A 44 -24.47 6.37 -0.32
CA ASP A 44 -23.25 6.66 -1.09
C ASP A 44 -22.27 5.48 -1.22
N PHE A 45 -22.78 4.27 -1.47
CA PHE A 45 -21.97 3.05 -1.57
C PHE A 45 -20.73 3.22 -2.46
N LYS A 46 -20.85 3.80 -3.66
CA LYS A 46 -19.72 4.02 -4.57
C LYS A 46 -18.59 4.84 -3.92
N ARG A 47 -18.93 5.89 -3.17
CA ARG A 47 -17.95 6.74 -2.48
C ARG A 47 -17.29 6.00 -1.33
N TRP A 48 -18.09 5.25 -0.55
CA TRP A 48 -17.55 4.44 0.54
C TRP A 48 -16.64 3.33 0.02
N GLN A 49 -17.07 2.60 -1.02
CA GLN A 49 -16.32 1.52 -1.63
C GLN A 49 -14.98 2.01 -2.19
N GLN A 50 -14.95 3.18 -2.86
CA GLN A 50 -13.70 3.79 -3.33
C GLN A 50 -12.73 4.13 -2.19
N LYS A 51 -13.24 4.67 -1.07
CA LYS A 51 -12.41 4.96 0.11
C LYS A 51 -11.90 3.67 0.75
N MET A 52 -12.77 2.69 0.93
CA MET A 52 -12.40 1.39 1.48
C MET A 52 -11.34 0.69 0.62
N PHE A 53 -11.47 0.75 -0.71
CA PHE A 53 -10.47 0.22 -1.63
C PHE A 53 -9.10 0.89 -1.46
N PHE A 54 -9.08 2.23 -1.31
CA PHE A 54 -7.85 2.98 -1.07
C PHE A 54 -7.19 2.62 0.28
N ASP A 55 -8.00 2.47 1.34
CA ASP A 55 -7.53 2.07 2.66
C ASP A 55 -6.93 0.65 2.64
N LEU A 56 -7.61 -0.30 2.00
CA LEU A 56 -7.10 -1.67 1.80
C LEU A 56 -5.82 -1.71 0.97
N THR A 57 -5.69 -0.82 -0.02
CA THR A 57 -4.46 -0.70 -0.82
C THR A 57 -3.30 -0.22 0.05
N THR A 58 -3.54 0.79 0.89
CA THR A 58 -2.54 1.32 1.83
C THR A 58 -2.10 0.26 2.85
N LEU A 59 -2.99 -0.67 3.19
CA LEU A 59 -2.73 -1.80 4.09
C LEU A 59 -2.17 -3.05 3.40
N CYS A 60 -1.96 -3.02 2.08
CA CYS A 60 -1.56 -4.18 1.27
C CYS A 60 -2.55 -5.38 1.34
N LEU A 61 -3.82 -5.10 1.64
CA LEU A 61 -4.89 -6.09 1.76
C LEU A 61 -5.83 -6.12 0.54
N GLN A 62 -5.68 -5.17 -0.40
CA GLN A 62 -6.56 -5.06 -1.56
C GLN A 62 -6.66 -6.36 -2.37
N ARG A 63 -5.56 -7.09 -2.56
CA ARG A 63 -5.57 -8.32 -3.37
C ARG A 63 -6.57 -9.38 -2.89
N PHE A 64 -6.85 -9.44 -1.58
CA PHE A 64 -7.75 -10.43 -0.98
C PHE A 64 -9.23 -10.17 -1.31
N THR A 65 -9.57 -9.01 -1.90
CA THR A 65 -10.91 -8.74 -2.40
C THR A 65 -11.13 -9.26 -3.83
N SER A 66 -10.08 -9.75 -4.51
CA SER A 66 -10.13 -10.18 -5.92
C SER A 66 -9.50 -11.55 -6.18
N GLU A 67 -8.41 -11.88 -5.49
CA GLU A 67 -7.66 -13.12 -5.68
C GLU A 67 -8.28 -14.30 -4.91
N GLU A 68 -8.02 -15.51 -5.40
CA GLU A 68 -8.34 -16.75 -4.69
C GLU A 68 -7.15 -17.20 -3.83
N ALA A 69 -7.41 -18.13 -2.91
CA ALA A 69 -6.35 -18.74 -2.13
C ALA A 69 -5.27 -19.37 -3.04
N PRO A 70 -3.98 -19.25 -2.68
CA PRO A 70 -2.87 -19.67 -3.53
C PRO A 70 -2.89 -21.18 -3.74
N GLU A 71 -2.81 -21.59 -5.00
CA GLU A 71 -2.52 -22.98 -5.38
C GLU A 71 -1.03 -23.24 -5.21
N VAL A 72 -0.67 -24.20 -4.35
CA VAL A 72 0.75 -24.48 -4.07
C VAL A 72 1.26 -25.59 -4.99
N PRO A 73 2.39 -25.39 -5.70
CA PRO A 73 2.91 -26.35 -6.67
C PRO A 73 3.10 -27.78 -6.15
N GLU A 74 3.00 -28.73 -7.08
CA GLU A 74 3.42 -30.12 -6.84
C GLU A 74 4.94 -30.15 -6.66
N GLY A 75 5.40 -30.63 -5.50
CA GLY A 75 6.82 -30.63 -5.10
C GLY A 75 7.16 -29.69 -3.95
N THR A 76 6.30 -28.74 -3.59
CA THR A 76 6.48 -27.93 -2.36
C THR A 76 6.28 -28.80 -1.12
N SER A 77 7.11 -28.60 -0.09
CA SER A 77 7.01 -29.39 1.14
C SER A 77 5.66 -29.14 1.85
N VAL A 78 5.21 -30.13 2.63
CA VAL A 78 3.98 -29.99 3.44
C VAL A 78 4.06 -28.80 4.39
N GLN A 79 5.25 -28.54 4.94
CA GLN A 79 5.47 -27.43 5.86
C GLN A 79 5.33 -26.07 5.15
N GLU A 80 5.92 -25.90 3.98
CA GLU A 80 5.79 -24.66 3.20
C GLU A 80 4.35 -24.45 2.75
N LYS A 81 3.67 -25.51 2.30
CA LYS A 81 2.23 -25.49 1.96
C LYS A 81 1.40 -24.98 3.13
N PHE A 82 1.65 -25.50 4.33
CA PHE A 82 0.97 -25.08 5.55
C PHE A 82 1.23 -23.60 5.88
N VAL A 83 2.49 -23.16 5.85
CA VAL A 83 2.85 -21.76 6.14
C VAL A 83 2.19 -20.79 5.17
N VAL A 84 2.20 -21.09 3.86
CA VAL A 84 1.56 -20.25 2.84
C VAL A 84 0.05 -20.15 3.06
N MET A 85 -0.61 -21.28 3.32
CA MET A 85 -2.05 -21.32 3.57
C MET A 85 -2.46 -20.57 4.84
N GLU A 86 -1.71 -20.72 5.94
CA GLU A 86 -2.02 -20.02 7.19
C GLU A 86 -1.77 -18.51 7.06
N ALA A 87 -0.69 -18.09 6.40
CA ALA A 87 -0.44 -16.69 6.11
C ALA A 87 -1.56 -16.07 5.24
N TRP A 88 -2.05 -16.82 4.25
CA TRP A 88 -3.19 -16.41 3.44
C TRP A 88 -4.45 -16.24 4.28
N LYS A 89 -4.85 -17.27 5.04
CA LYS A 89 -6.05 -17.23 5.90
C LYS A 89 -6.02 -16.08 6.89
N TYR A 90 -4.86 -15.85 7.52
CA TYR A 90 -4.69 -14.75 8.45
C TYR A 90 -4.88 -13.39 7.77
N SER A 91 -4.33 -13.22 6.57
CA SER A 91 -4.43 -11.98 5.82
C SER A 91 -5.84 -11.73 5.26
N ASP A 92 -6.51 -12.78 4.76
CA ASP A 92 -7.92 -12.74 4.34
C ASP A 92 -8.83 -12.40 5.53
N PHE A 93 -8.59 -12.99 6.70
CA PHE A 93 -9.28 -12.66 7.93
C PHE A 93 -9.11 -11.17 8.29
N LEU A 94 -7.90 -10.63 8.22
CA LEU A 94 -7.64 -9.20 8.48
C LEU A 94 -8.38 -8.31 7.48
N CYS A 95 -8.32 -8.63 6.17
CA CYS A 95 -9.01 -7.89 5.13
C CYS A 95 -10.53 -7.87 5.37
N LYS A 96 -11.11 -9.05 5.63
CA LYS A 96 -12.54 -9.20 5.92
C LYS A 96 -12.96 -8.37 7.12
N ASN A 97 -12.23 -8.45 8.23
CA ASN A 97 -12.53 -7.67 9.43
C ASN A 97 -12.37 -6.17 9.21
N TYR A 98 -11.42 -5.74 8.38
CA TYR A 98 -11.26 -4.33 8.06
C TYR A 98 -12.49 -3.79 7.31
N ILE A 99 -12.96 -4.52 6.29
CA ILE A 99 -14.18 -4.17 5.54
C ILE A 99 -15.39 -4.15 6.48
N LEU A 100 -15.56 -5.20 7.30
CA LEU A 100 -16.67 -5.30 8.26
C LEU A 100 -16.66 -4.15 9.27
N ASN A 101 -15.51 -3.75 9.79
CA ASN A 101 -15.39 -2.61 10.71
C ASN A 101 -15.77 -1.27 10.05
N GLY A 102 -15.72 -1.21 8.72
CA GLY A 102 -16.19 -0.08 7.92
C GLY A 102 -17.72 -0.02 7.78
N LEU A 103 -18.48 -1.00 8.27
CA LEU A 103 -19.95 -1.07 8.18
C LEU A 103 -20.63 -0.60 9.48
N GLN A 104 -21.86 -0.11 9.37
CA GLN A 104 -22.76 0.00 10.53
C GLN A 104 -23.16 -1.38 11.05
N ASP A 105 -23.53 -1.46 12.31
CA ASP A 105 -23.76 -2.71 13.03
C ASP A 105 -24.85 -3.60 12.39
N ASP A 106 -25.93 -3.02 11.85
CA ASP A 106 -26.97 -3.80 11.14
C ASP A 106 -26.41 -4.47 9.88
N LEU A 107 -25.59 -3.76 9.10
CA LEU A 107 -24.94 -4.29 7.90
C LEU A 107 -23.85 -5.31 8.28
N TYR A 108 -23.07 -5.02 9.33
CA TYR A 108 -22.09 -5.96 9.87
C TYR A 108 -22.74 -7.31 10.15
N ASN A 109 -23.89 -7.33 10.84
CA ASN A 109 -24.56 -8.57 11.20
C ASN A 109 -24.99 -9.38 9.96
N VAL A 110 -25.50 -8.71 8.93
CA VAL A 110 -25.89 -9.35 7.66
C VAL A 110 -24.70 -9.97 6.93
N TYR A 111 -23.58 -9.26 6.87
CA TYR A 111 -22.43 -9.65 6.05
C TYR A 111 -21.34 -10.43 6.81
N SER A 112 -21.38 -10.47 8.14
CA SER A 112 -20.38 -11.14 8.99
C SER A 112 -20.22 -12.64 8.70
N GLY A 113 -21.27 -13.28 8.17
CA GLY A 113 -21.28 -14.70 7.81
C GLY A 113 -20.51 -15.05 6.53
N MET A 114 -20.08 -14.06 5.74
CA MET A 114 -19.29 -14.29 4.52
C MET A 114 -17.96 -14.97 4.88
N LYS A 115 -17.55 -15.97 4.09
CA LYS A 115 -16.39 -16.79 4.45
C LYS A 115 -15.10 -16.03 4.21
N THR A 116 -14.96 -15.42 3.04
CA THR A 116 -13.74 -14.74 2.59
C THR A 116 -13.95 -13.24 2.42
N SER A 117 -12.86 -12.46 2.35
CA SER A 117 -12.98 -11.04 2.02
C SER A 117 -13.46 -10.82 0.58
N LYS A 118 -13.18 -11.76 -0.33
CA LYS A 118 -13.66 -11.71 -1.72
C LYS A 118 -15.17 -11.89 -1.83
N GLU A 119 -15.74 -12.87 -1.12
CA GLU A 119 -17.20 -13.06 -1.05
C GLU A 119 -17.87 -11.80 -0.48
N LEU A 120 -17.32 -11.26 0.62
CA LEU A 120 -17.81 -10.04 1.25
C LEU A 120 -17.76 -8.83 0.32
N TRP A 121 -16.67 -8.66 -0.45
CA TRP A 121 -16.49 -7.51 -1.33
C TRP A 121 -17.44 -7.50 -2.54
N ASN A 122 -17.88 -8.69 -2.98
CA ASN A 122 -18.72 -8.87 -4.15
C ASN A 122 -20.22 -9.00 -3.82
N ALA A 123 -20.59 -8.97 -2.54
CA ALA A 123 -21.96 -9.07 -2.07
C ALA A 123 -22.74 -7.75 -2.23
#